data_AF-A0A2R7KJ18-F1
#
_entry.id   AF-A0A2R7KJ18-F1
#
_cell.length_a   1.000
_cell.length_b   1.000
_cell.length_c   1.000
_cell.angle_alpha   90.00
_cell.angle_beta   90.00
_cell.angle_gamma   90.00
#
_symmetry.space_group_name_H-M   'P 1'
#
loop_
_entity.id
_entity.type
_entity.pdbx_description
1 polymer ?
#
loop_
_entity_poly.entity_id
_entity_poly.type
_entity_poly.pdbx_seq_one_letter_code
_entity_poly.pdbx_strand_id
1 'polypeptide(L)'
;MGQDLVKNRDIVIVGQQPWDVGIGSNCKDIALEFSKNNRVLYVNSPLDRITRFKRKDDPIILKRMEVLTGKRNGLTQQKDNLWELNTDGLIESINWIKIHNIFNILNKRN
;
A
#
# COMPACT_ATOMS: atom_id res chain seq x y z
N MET A 1 18.75 -1.39 -30.32
CA MET A 1 19.13 -2.27 -29.20
C MET A 1 17.87 -2.53 -28.39
N GLY A 2 17.37 -3.77 -28.39
CA GLY A 2 16.25 -4.12 -27.52
C GLY A 2 16.73 -4.08 -26.08
N GLN A 3 16.03 -3.34 -25.21
CA GLN A 3 16.31 -3.43 -23.78
C GLN A 3 15.92 -4.83 -23.33
N ASP A 4 16.86 -5.56 -22.72
CA ASP A 4 16.55 -6.82 -22.08
C ASP A 4 15.60 -6.55 -20.91
N LEU A 5 14.33 -6.90 -21.11
CA LEU A 5 13.31 -6.82 -20.06
C LEU A 5 13.65 -7.83 -18.97
N VAL A 6 13.47 -7.43 -17.71
CA VAL A 6 13.61 -8.31 -16.55
C VAL A 6 12.57 -9.44 -16.63
N LYS A 7 13.00 -10.69 -16.50
CA LYS A 7 12.15 -11.90 -16.58
C LYS A 7 12.50 -12.92 -15.50
N ASN A 8 11.54 -13.78 -15.15
CA ASN A 8 11.67 -14.86 -14.17
C ASN A 8 12.17 -14.40 -12.79
N ARG A 9 11.72 -13.23 -12.35
CA ARG A 9 12.02 -12.67 -11.03
C ARG A 9 10.79 -12.58 -10.14
N ASP A 10 11.06 -12.44 -8.84
CA ASP A 10 10.10 -12.02 -7.84
C ASP A 10 10.32 -10.55 -7.57
N ILE A 11 9.31 -9.73 -7.85
CA ILE A 11 9.41 -8.28 -7.79
C ILE A 11 8.41 -7.77 -6.76
N VAL A 12 8.92 -7.06 -5.75
CA VAL A 12 8.09 -6.36 -4.78
C VAL A 12 8.04 -4.89 -5.19
N ILE A 13 6.82 -4.38 -5.41
CA ILE A 13 6.58 -2.98 -5.75
C ILE A 13 5.94 -2.31 -4.55
N VAL A 14 6.57 -1.23 -4.10
CA VAL A 14 6.06 -0.32 -3.09
C VAL A 14 5.89 1.06 -3.71
N GLY A 15 4.82 1.75 -3.37
CA GLY A 15 4.52 3.06 -3.92
C GLY A 15 3.60 3.88 -3.04
N GLN A 16 3.58 5.20 -3.29
CA GLN A 16 2.72 6.12 -2.55
C GLN A 16 1.24 5.92 -2.87
N GLN A 17 0.92 5.64 -4.15
CA GLN A 17 -0.45 5.40 -4.59
C GLN A 17 -0.81 3.94 -4.35
N PRO A 18 -1.87 3.65 -3.58
CA PRO A 18 -2.28 2.26 -3.36
C PRO A 18 -2.98 1.67 -4.58
N TRP A 19 -3.06 0.35 -4.62
CA TRP A 19 -3.68 -0.41 -5.70
C TRP A 19 -5.19 -0.14 -5.85
N ASP A 20 -5.87 0.24 -4.77
CA ASP A 20 -7.32 0.46 -4.71
C ASP A 20 -7.77 1.84 -5.25
N VAL A 21 -6.86 2.71 -5.68
CA VAL A 21 -7.23 3.99 -6.33
C VAL A 21 -7.94 3.74 -7.65
N GLY A 22 -9.11 4.35 -7.88
CA GLY A 22 -9.94 4.10 -9.08
C GLY A 22 -9.34 4.56 -10.42
N ILE A 23 -8.32 5.43 -10.39
CA ILE A 23 -7.57 5.85 -11.59
C ILE A 23 -6.32 4.97 -11.81
N GLY A 24 -5.88 4.92 -13.07
CA GLY A 24 -4.57 4.36 -13.42
C GLY A 24 -3.43 5.12 -12.73
N SER A 25 -2.32 4.43 -12.50
CA SER A 25 -1.10 5.04 -11.99
C SER A 25 0.13 4.40 -12.61
N ASN A 26 1.21 5.17 -12.74
CA ASN A 26 2.47 4.66 -13.27
C ASN A 26 2.93 3.40 -12.51
N CYS A 27 2.77 3.36 -11.18
CA CYS A 27 3.14 2.19 -10.39
C CYS A 27 2.30 0.94 -10.73
N LYS A 28 1.00 1.10 -10.96
CA LYS A 28 0.13 0.00 -11.40
C LYS A 28 0.51 -0.49 -12.78
N ASP A 29 0.77 0.43 -13.72
CA ASP A 29 1.12 0.09 -15.09
C ASP A 29 2.46 -0.65 -15.14
N ILE A 30 3.44 -0.21 -14.34
CA ILE A 30 4.72 -0.91 -14.16
C ILE A 30 4.50 -2.31 -13.57
N ALA A 31 3.64 -2.45 -12.57
CA ALA A 31 3.33 -3.76 -11.97
C ALA A 31 2.69 -4.72 -12.97
N LEU A 32 1.76 -4.21 -13.79
CA LEU A 32 1.11 -4.96 -14.86
C LEU A 32 2.09 -5.35 -15.97
N GLU A 33 3.03 -4.47 -16.32
CA GLU A 33 4.05 -4.79 -17.33
C GLU A 33 5.01 -5.86 -16.81
N PHE A 34 5.49 -5.71 -15.58
CA PHE A 34 6.37 -6.71 -14.97
C PHE A 34 5.68 -8.07 -14.81
N SER A 35 4.39 -8.11 -14.48
CA SER A 35 3.68 -9.37 -14.22
C SER A 35 3.53 -10.25 -15.46
N LYS A 36 3.75 -9.72 -16.66
CA LYS A 36 3.74 -10.52 -17.90
C LYS A 36 4.82 -11.60 -17.92
N ASN A 37 5.95 -11.39 -17.24
CA ASN A 37 7.11 -12.31 -17.26
C ASN A 37 7.70 -12.59 -15.87
N ASN A 38 7.10 -12.06 -14.81
CA ASN A 38 7.63 -12.11 -13.43
C ASN A 38 6.49 -12.31 -12.45
N ARG A 39 6.79 -12.82 -11.25
CA ARG A 39 5.84 -12.78 -10.13
C ARG A 39 5.96 -11.43 -9.43
N VAL A 40 4.85 -10.72 -9.30
CA VAL A 40 4.84 -9.35 -8.79
C VAL A 40 3.95 -9.26 -7.56
N LEU A 41 4.48 -8.67 -6.49
CA LEU A 41 3.75 -8.32 -5.29
C LEU A 41 3.68 -6.80 -5.17
N TYR A 42 2.49 -6.23 -5.35
CA TYR A 42 2.20 -4.83 -5.09
C TYR A 42 1.82 -4.65 -3.63
N VAL A 43 2.62 -3.92 -2.86
CA VAL A 43 2.39 -3.71 -1.43
C VAL A 43 1.79 -2.33 -1.21
N ASN A 44 0.57 -2.30 -0.70
CA ASN A 44 -0.07 -1.05 -0.31
C ASN A 44 0.57 -0.50 0.96
N SER A 45 0.73 0.83 0.98
CA SER A 45 1.14 1.55 2.18
C SER A 45 0.18 1.22 3.34
N PRO A 46 0.71 1.00 4.55
CA PRO A 46 -0.12 0.72 5.72
C PRO A 46 -1.14 1.85 5.98
N LEU A 47 -2.25 1.50 6.62
CA LEU A 47 -3.22 2.51 7.06
C LEU A 47 -2.59 3.37 8.15
N ASP A 48 -2.84 4.69 8.13
CA ASP A 48 -2.46 5.55 9.24
C ASP A 48 -3.63 5.77 10.21
N ARG A 49 -3.30 5.98 11.49
CA ARG A 49 -4.28 6.08 12.58
C ARG A 49 -5.30 7.18 12.35
N ILE A 50 -4.89 8.33 11.82
CA ILE A 50 -5.81 9.44 11.60
C ILE A 50 -6.74 9.18 10.43
N THR A 51 -6.24 8.62 9.33
CA THR A 51 -7.09 8.20 8.21
C THR A 51 -8.11 7.17 8.65
N ARG A 52 -7.72 6.19 9.48
CA ARG A 52 -8.65 5.22 10.09
C ARG A 52 -9.82 5.93 10.80
N PHE A 53 -9.53 6.95 11.61
CA PHE A 53 -10.57 7.67 12.35
C PHE A 53 -11.42 8.57 11.46
N LYS A 54 -10.79 9.32 10.54
CA LYS A 54 -11.48 10.32 9.69
C LYS A 54 -12.31 9.70 8.57
N ARG A 55 -11.91 8.54 8.06
CA ARG A 55 -12.53 7.86 6.90
C ARG A 55 -13.07 6.48 7.27
N LYS A 56 -13.58 6.33 8.51
CA LYS A 56 -14.06 5.05 9.05
C LYS A 56 -15.17 4.39 8.22
N ASP A 57 -15.95 5.20 7.48
CA ASP A 57 -17.08 4.74 6.68
C ASP A 57 -16.70 4.47 5.21
N ASP A 58 -15.43 4.70 4.84
CA ASP A 58 -14.93 4.45 3.49
C ASP A 58 -14.69 2.94 3.27
N PRO A 59 -15.28 2.32 2.22
CA PRO A 59 -15.11 0.90 1.93
C PRO A 59 -13.66 0.42 1.83
N ILE A 60 -12.76 1.27 1.31
CA ILE A 60 -11.32 0.95 1.21
C ILE A 60 -10.72 0.85 2.61
N ILE A 61 -11.08 1.77 3.50
CA ILE A 61 -10.59 1.81 4.88
C ILE A 61 -11.17 0.63 5.68
N LEU A 62 -12.44 0.30 5.48
CA LEU A 62 -13.07 -0.88 6.08
C LEU A 62 -12.36 -2.17 5.67
N LYS A 63 -12.03 -2.36 4.38
CA LYS A 63 -11.24 -3.50 3.90
C LYS A 63 -9.88 -3.58 4.63
N ARG A 64 -9.17 -2.46 4.76
CA ARG A 64 -7.88 -2.42 5.47
C ARG A 64 -8.03 -2.71 6.97
N MET A 65 -9.10 -2.26 7.59
CA MET A 65 -9.41 -2.55 9.00
C MET A 65 -9.69 -4.03 9.24
N GLU A 66 -10.35 -4.72 8.32
CA GLU A 66 -10.54 -6.17 8.41
C GLU A 66 -9.22 -6.93 8.32
N VAL A 67 -8.31 -6.48 7.45
CA VAL A 67 -6.95 -7.04 7.37
C VAL A 67 -6.18 -6.81 8.67
N LEU A 68 -6.18 -5.59 9.18
CA LEU A 68 -5.53 -5.21 10.45
C LEU A 68 -6.04 -6.00 11.65
N THR A 69 -7.30 -6.40 11.64
CA THR A 69 -7.93 -7.18 12.74
C THR A 69 -7.88 -8.69 12.50
N GLY A 70 -7.20 -9.15 11.46
CA GLY A 70 -7.09 -10.56 11.10
C GLY A 70 -8.39 -11.19 10.58
N LYS A 71 -9.41 -10.38 10.28
CA LYS A 71 -10.71 -10.85 9.76
C LYS A 71 -10.68 -11.17 8.27
N ARG A 72 -9.70 -10.63 7.54
CA ARG A 72 -9.52 -10.82 6.10
C ARG A 72 -8.03 -11.05 5.81
N ASN A 73 -7.73 -11.93 4.85
CA ASN A 73 -6.37 -12.06 4.33
C ASN A 73 -5.98 -10.79 3.57
N GLY A 74 -4.81 -10.22 3.89
CA GLY A 74 -4.28 -9.03 3.24
C GLY A 74 -3.81 -9.27 1.80
N LEU A 75 -3.48 -10.53 1.45
CA LEU A 75 -3.00 -10.91 0.13
C LEU A 75 -4.18 -11.28 -0.79
N THR A 76 -4.31 -10.54 -1.89
CA THR A 76 -5.36 -10.73 -2.89
C THR A 76 -4.76 -10.79 -4.29
N GLN A 77 -5.10 -11.83 -5.05
CA GLN A 77 -4.64 -11.95 -6.44
C GLN A 77 -5.45 -11.03 -7.35
N GLN A 78 -4.75 -10.25 -8.18
CA GLN A 78 -5.37 -9.29 -9.10
C GLN A 78 -5.41 -9.83 -10.53
N LYS A 79 -4.32 -10.50 -10.94
CA LYS A 79 -4.15 -11.16 -12.24
C LYS A 79 -3.17 -12.32 -12.11
N ASP A 80 -2.95 -13.04 -13.21
CA ASP A 80 -1.85 -13.98 -13.32
C ASP A 80 -0.54 -13.29 -12.98
N ASN A 81 0.22 -13.92 -12.09
CA ASN A 81 1.51 -13.44 -11.59
C ASN A 81 1.50 -12.05 -10.90
N LEU A 82 0.33 -11.52 -10.50
CA LEU A 82 0.23 -10.23 -9.80
C LEU A 82 -0.68 -10.30 -8.58
N TRP A 83 -0.09 -10.01 -7.42
CA TRP A 83 -0.78 -9.97 -6.14
C TRP A 83 -0.72 -8.58 -5.52
N GLU A 84 -1.80 -8.19 -4.87
CA GLU A 84 -1.91 -7.02 -4.02
C GLU A 84 -1.80 -7.47 -2.56
N LEU A 85 -0.93 -6.83 -1.78
CA LEU A 85 -0.86 -6.99 -0.33
C LEU A 85 -1.31 -5.72 0.36
N ASN A 86 -2.40 -5.82 1.11
CA ASN A 86 -2.72 -4.88 2.18
C ASN A 86 -2.00 -5.33 3.45
N THR A 87 -1.16 -4.47 4.01
CA THR A 87 -0.39 -4.76 5.22
C THR A 87 -1.27 -4.67 6.47
N ASP A 88 -0.91 -5.43 7.50
CA ASP A 88 -1.51 -5.43 8.83
C ASP A 88 -0.81 -4.46 9.80
N GLY A 89 -0.03 -3.51 9.26
CA GLY A 89 0.61 -2.44 10.01
C GLY A 89 -0.27 -1.18 10.13
N LEU A 90 -0.09 -0.44 11.23
CA LEU A 90 -0.70 0.88 11.42
C LEU A 90 0.40 1.93 11.59
N ILE A 91 0.33 3.02 10.83
CA ILE A 91 1.25 4.16 10.98
C ILE A 91 0.67 5.17 11.96
N GLU A 92 1.49 5.60 12.92
CA GLU A 92 1.18 6.70 13.84
C GLU A 92 1.38 8.05 13.16
N SER A 93 0.38 8.48 12.38
CA SER A 93 0.41 9.80 11.75
C SER A 93 0.26 10.89 12.82
N ILE A 94 1.27 11.73 12.95
CA ILE A 94 1.30 12.89 13.87
C ILE A 94 1.26 14.25 13.15
N ASN A 95 1.21 14.24 11.82
CA ASN A 95 1.24 15.43 10.95
C ASN A 95 0.09 16.43 11.17
N TRP A 96 -0.92 16.05 11.96
CA TRP A 96 -2.07 16.88 12.32
C TRP A 96 -1.87 17.71 13.60
N ILE A 97 -0.80 17.44 14.36
CA ILE A 97 -0.50 18.14 15.61
C ILE A 97 -0.01 19.56 15.28
N LYS A 98 -0.84 20.56 15.56
CA LYS A 98 -0.54 21.98 15.27
C LYS A 98 0.43 22.61 16.27
N ILE A 99 0.62 21.99 17.44
CA ILE A 99 1.50 22.51 18.49
C ILE A 99 2.93 22.06 18.19
N HIS A 100 3.77 22.99 17.73
CA HIS A 100 5.11 22.72 17.22
C HIS A 100 5.99 21.91 18.20
N ASN A 101 5.98 22.28 19.49
CA ASN A 101 6.80 21.59 20.49
C ASN A 101 6.35 20.13 20.71
N ILE A 102 5.04 19.88 20.73
CA ILE A 102 4.48 18.54 20.90
C ILE A 102 4.76 17.70 19.65
N PHE A 103 4.58 18.29 18.46
CA PHE A 103 4.91 17.66 17.19
C PHE A 103 6.38 17.22 17.16
N ASN A 104 7.32 18.10 17.49
CA ASN A 104 8.76 17.78 17.47
C ASN A 104 9.14 16.68 18.46
N ILE A 105 8.54 16.68 19.66
CA ILE A 105 8.82 15.64 20.67
C ILE A 105 8.33 14.27 20.17
N LEU A 106 7.13 14.21 19.62
CA LEU A 106 6.55 12.96 19.12
C LEU A 106 7.21 12.49 17.83
N ASN A 107 7.62 13.41 16.95
CA ASN A 107 8.29 13.10 15.69
C ASN A 107 9.68 12.49 15.87
N LYS A 108 10.33 12.70 17.02
CA LYS A 108 11.60 12.01 17.35
C LYS A 108 11.43 10.52 17.65
N ARG A 109 10.20 10.05 17.90
CA ARG A 109 9.90 8.63 18.22
C ARG A 109 9.41 7.85 17.00
N ASN A 110 8.96 8.54 15.95
CA ASN A 110 8.68 7.96 14.64
C ASN A 110 9.98 7.75 13.87
#